data_AF-A0A538TCT8-F1
#
_entry.id   AF-A0A538TCT8-F1
#
_cell.length_a   1.000
_cell.length_b   1.000
_cell.length_c   1.000
_cell.angle_alpha   90.00
_cell.angle_beta   90.00
_cell.angle_gamma   90.00
#
_symmetry.space_group_name_H-M   'P 1'
#
loop_
_entity.id
_entity.type
_entity.pdbx_description
1 polymer ?
#
loop_
_entity_poly.entity_id
_entity_poly.type
_entity_poly.pdbx_seq_one_letter_code
_entity_poly.pdbx_strand_id
1 'polypeptide(L)' 'MITPELLAQVRRLTIRSRRAVEEVFSGAYRSAFRGTGLEFAEVREYVPGDDVRTIDWNVTARHSRPFV' A
#
# COMPACT_ATOMS: atom_id res chain seq x y z
N MET A 1 -35.59 18.88 6.83
CA MET A 1 -34.21 18.90 7.36
C MET A 1 -33.68 17.48 7.37
N ILE A 2 -32.47 17.24 6.86
CA ILE A 2 -31.86 15.91 6.93
C ILE A 2 -31.45 15.68 8.39
N THR A 3 -31.94 14.60 9.00
CA THR A 3 -31.66 14.30 10.40
C THR A 3 -30.21 13.84 10.58
N PRO A 4 -29.54 14.19 11.69
CA PRO A 4 -28.17 13.76 11.97
C PRO A 4 -27.97 12.23 11.90
N GLU A 5 -29.00 11.48 12.26
CA GLU A 5 -29.04 10.02 12.24
C GLU A 5 -28.98 9.49 10.80
N LEU A 6 -29.69 10.13 9.87
CA LEU A 6 -29.68 9.78 8.46
C LEU A 6 -28.30 10.06 7.84
N LEU A 7 -27.65 11.17 8.21
CA LEU A 7 -26.28 11.48 7.78
C LEU A 7 -25.26 10.43 8.27
N ALA A 8 -25.40 9.97 9.52
CA ALA A 8 -24.53 8.95 10.09
C ALA A 8 -24.73 7.57 9.43
N GLN A 9 -25.97 7.22 9.06
CA GLN A 9 -26.26 6.01 8.30
C GLN A 9 -25.66 6.05 6.89
N VAL A 10 -25.81 7.17 6.18
CA VAL A 10 -25.21 7.35 4.85
C VAL A 10 -23.68 7.24 4.91
N ARG A 11 -23.02 7.89 5.88
CA ARG A 11 -21.56 7.77 6.06
C ARG A 11 -21.10 6.33 6.31
N ARG A 12 -21.82 5.58 7.15
CA ARG A 12 -21.53 4.16 7.39
C ARG A 12 -21.69 3.33 6.13
N LEU A 13 -22.72 3.60 5.33
CA LEU A 13 -22.95 2.91 4.06
C LEU A 13 -21.80 3.21 3.08
N THR A 14 -21.37 4.47 2.96
CA THR A 14 -20.26 4.89 2.10
C THR A 14 -18.92 4.26 2.51
N ILE A 15 -18.64 4.13 3.81
CA ILE A 15 -17.40 3.50 4.28
C ILE A 15 -17.39 2.00 3.96
N ARG A 16 -18.52 1.31 4.16
CA ARG A 16 -18.62 -0.13 3.84
C ARG A 16 -18.56 -0.39 2.34
N SER A 17 -19.23 0.42 1.53
CA SER A 17 -19.20 0.27 0.08
C SER A 17 -17.80 0.55 -0.48
N ARG A 18 -17.10 1.57 0.02
CA ARG A 18 -15.72 1.85 -0.37
C ARG A 18 -14.78 0.70 -0.03
N ARG A 19 -14.88 0.15 1.19
CA ARG A 19 -14.04 -0.98 1.62
C ARG A 19 -14.30 -2.24 0.79
N ALA A 20 -15.58 -2.56 0.51
CA ALA A 20 -15.92 -3.69 -0.35
C ALA A 20 -15.39 -3.52 -1.77
N VAL A 21 -15.44 -2.31 -2.32
CA VAL A 21 -14.85 -1.99 -3.63
C VAL A 21 -13.32 -2.13 -3.60
N GLU A 22 -12.64 -1.57 -2.60
CA GLU A 22 -11.18 -1.71 -2.43
C GLU A 22 -10.76 -3.19 -2.27
N GLU A 23 -11.49 -3.99 -1.50
CA GLU A 23 -11.22 -5.44 -1.32
C GLU A 23 -11.49 -6.26 -2.61
N VAL A 24 -12.50 -5.91 -3.40
CA VAL A 24 -12.75 -6.55 -4.72
C VAL A 24 -11.64 -6.21 -5.71
N PHE A 25 -11.07 -5.00 -5.65
CA PHE A 25 -9.97 -4.60 -6.53
C PHE A 25 -8.58 -5.00 -6.02
N SER A 26 -8.42 -5.39 -4.75
CA SER A 26 -7.12 -5.77 -4.18
C SER A 26 -6.65 -7.20 -4.54
N GLY A 27 -7.50 -8.02 -5.17
CA GLY A 27 -7.16 -9.39 -5.60
C GLY A 27 -7.05 -9.60 -7.10
N ALA A 28 -7.50 -8.64 -7.91
CA ALA A 28 -7.66 -8.82 -9.37
C ALA A 28 -6.64 -8.05 -10.22
N TYR A 29 -5.61 -7.45 -9.63
CA TYR A 29 -4.51 -6.88 -10.41
C TYR A 29 -3.56 -7.98 -10.87
N ARG A 30 -4.03 -8.79 -11.83
CA ARG A 30 -3.14 -9.64 -12.62
C ARG A 30 -2.39 -8.70 -13.56
N SER A 31 -1.22 -8.24 -13.11
CA SER A 31 -0.34 -7.37 -13.90
C SER A 31 -0.25 -7.91 -15.33
N ALA A 32 -0.65 -7.09 -16.31
CA ALA A 32 -0.48 -7.40 -17.73
C ALA A 32 1.01 -7.40 -18.14
N PHE A 33 1.89 -6.93 -17.26
CA PHE A 33 3.32 -7.05 -17.42
C PHE A 33 3.76 -8.43 -16.93
N ARG A 34 4.05 -9.30 -17.91
CA ARG A 34 4.94 -10.43 -17.70
C ARG A 34 6.30 -9.86 -17.28
N GLY A 35 6.57 -9.86 -15.98
CA GLY A 35 7.81 -9.37 -15.41
C GLY A 35 8.97 -10.15 -16.03
N THR A 36 9.74 -9.48 -16.88
CA THR A 36 11.00 -10.01 -17.36
C THR A 36 11.98 -9.96 -16.19
N GLY A 37 12.01 -11.03 -15.38
CA GLY A 37 13.07 -11.35 -14.42
C GLY A 37 13.38 -10.28 -13.37
N LEU A 38 12.85 -10.48 -12.16
CA LEU A 38 13.61 -10.25 -10.95
C LEU A 38 12.98 -11.11 -9.86
N GLU A 39 13.73 -12.08 -9.36
CA GLU A 39 13.43 -12.64 -8.05
C GLU A 39 13.28 -11.47 -7.06
N PHE A 40 12.33 -11.57 -6.14
CA PHE A 40 12.13 -10.59 -5.09
C PHE A 40 13.47 -10.40 -4.36
N ALA A 41 14.20 -9.33 -4.67
CA ALA A 41 15.43 -9.00 -3.96
C ALA A 41 15.00 -8.67 -2.54
N GLU A 42 15.39 -9.53 -1.58
CA GLU A 42 15.09 -9.31 -0.17
C GLU A 42 15.50 -7.88 0.22
N VAL A 43 14.58 -7.16 0.85
CA VAL A 43 14.85 -5.84 1.42
C VAL A 43 15.98 -6.02 2.42
N ARG A 44 17.09 -5.32 2.18
CA ARG A 44 18.31 -5.49 2.98
C ARG A 44 18.76 -4.19 3.59
N GLU A 45 19.47 -4.27 4.72
CA GLU A 45 20.05 -3.08 5.34
C GLU A 45 21.04 -2.44 4.35
N TYR A 46 20.97 -1.12 4.23
CA TYR A 46 21.84 -0.31 3.39
C TYR A 46 23.31 -0.54 3.79
N VAL A 47 24.18 -0.68 2.80
CA VAL A 47 25.63 -0.69 3.00
C VAL A 47 26.28 0.47 2.26
N PRO A 48 27.40 1.02 2.77
CA PRO A 48 28.16 2.03 2.04
C PRO A 48 28.56 1.53 0.65
N GLY A 49 28.08 2.21 -0.39
CA GLY A 49 28.24 1.78 -1.79
C GLY A 49 26.90 1.62 -2.53
N ASP A 50 25.80 1.51 -1.79
CA ASP A 50 24.46 1.52 -2.36
C ASP A 50 24.05 2.92 -2.80
N ASP A 51 23.24 3.01 -3.86
CA ASP A 51 22.66 4.28 -4.28
C ASP A 51 21.59 4.70 -3.27
N VAL A 52 21.78 5.85 -2.62
CA VAL A 52 20.85 6.44 -1.65
C VAL A 52 19.43 6.62 -2.23
N ARG A 53 19.29 6.75 -3.55
CA ARG A 53 17.97 6.83 -4.21
C ARG A 53 17.16 5.54 -4.16
N THR A 54 17.83 4.43 -3.88
CA THR A 54 17.19 3.11 -3.75
C THR A 54 16.67 2.86 -2.34
N ILE A 55 16.89 3.79 -1.39
CA ILE A 55 16.42 3.62 -0.01
C ILE A 55 14.88 3.59 0.04
N ASP A 56 14.35 2.50 0.59
CA ASP A 56 12.96 2.40 0.99
C ASP A 56 12.77 3.11 2.35
N TRP A 57 12.23 4.32 2.28
CA TRP A 57 11.94 5.13 3.46
C TRP A 57 10.82 4.56 4.35
N ASN A 58 9.90 3.74 3.80
CA ASN A 58 8.84 3.11 4.58
C ASN A 58 9.37 1.99 5.48
N VAL A 59 10.26 1.15 4.95
CA VAL A 59 10.93 0.12 5.75
C VAL A 59 11.90 0.76 6.73
N THR A 60 12.65 1.75 6.27
CA THR A 60 13.57 2.53 7.11
C THR A 60 12.88 3.13 8.33
N ALA A 61 11.68 3.71 8.16
CA ALA A 61 10.91 4.29 9.26
C ALA A 61 10.44 3.27 10.30
N ARG A 62 10.25 1.99 9.92
CA ARG A 62 9.81 0.92 10.83
C ARG A 62 10.96 0.31 11.62
N HIS A 63 12.14 0.24 11.02
CA HIS A 63 13.32 -0.42 11.58
C HIS A 63 14.37 0.56 12.13
N SER A 64 14.19 1.86 11.94
CA SER A 64 15.12 2.92 12.36
C SER A 64 16.54 2.77 11.81
N ARG A 65 16.69 2.08 10.68
CA ARG A 65 17.93 1.86 9.93
C ARG A 65 17.63 1.92 8.44
N PRO A 66 18.53 2.40 7.56
CA PRO A 66 18.22 2.51 6.14
C PRO A 66 18.18 1.14 5.46
N PHE A 67 17.20 0.92 4.58
CA PHE A 67 17.05 -0.30 3.78
C PHE A 67 16.93 0.04 2.30
N VAL A 68 17.49 -0.81 1.44
CA VAL A 68 17.41 -0.75 -0.04
C VAL A 68 16.74 -1.98 -0.60
#